data_AF-A0A151DYL6-F1
#
_entry.id   AF-A0A151DYL6-F1
#
_cell.length_a   1.000
_cell.length_b   1.000
_cell.length_c   1.000
_cell.angle_alpha   90.00
_cell.angle_beta   90.00
_cell.angle_gamma   90.00
#
_symmetry.space_group_name_H-M   'P 1'
#
loop_
_entity.id
_entity.type
_entity.pdbx_description
1 polymer ?
#
loop_
_entity_poly.entity_id
_entity_poly.type
_entity_poly.pdbx_seq_one_letter_code
_entity_poly.pdbx_strand_id
1 'polypeptide(L)'
;MESGEMTYKKTTVAEDIWAQTTSRNMTCPQCKGFLTIVQVEPIYDPNNAYTPYRTIVECSTCSFRMVTESFTILGGIKDFNAEYVEIGSWGPSGSRVLSRFRYSISSNLLTKLKKSQELVEFLIVNNHVVQVIG
;
A
#
# COMPACT_ATOMS: atom_id res chain seq x y z
N MET A 1 -5.71 -23.64 -30.08
CA MET A 1 -5.99 -22.37 -29.38
C MET A 1 -5.14 -22.36 -28.14
N GLU A 2 -3.91 -21.88 -28.26
CA GLU A 2 -2.99 -21.74 -27.14
C GLU A 2 -3.41 -20.50 -26.35
N SER A 3 -3.93 -20.71 -25.14
CA SER A 3 -4.13 -19.67 -24.15
C SER A 3 -2.76 -19.18 -23.70
N GLY A 4 -2.28 -18.11 -24.33
CA GLY A 4 -1.05 -17.43 -23.94
C GLY A 4 -1.19 -16.90 -22.51
N GLU A 5 -0.58 -17.61 -21.57
CA GLU A 5 -0.37 -17.15 -20.21
C GLU A 5 0.59 -15.94 -20.27
N MET A 6 0.04 -14.73 -20.32
CA MET A 6 0.83 -13.52 -20.23
C MET A 6 1.45 -13.44 -18.84
N THR A 7 2.74 -13.78 -18.77
CA THR A 7 3.57 -13.63 -17.58
C THR A 7 3.85 -12.13 -17.36
N TYR A 8 2.88 -11.41 -16.83
CA TYR A 8 3.10 -10.03 -16.39
C TYR A 8 4.14 -10.05 -15.26
N LYS A 9 5.24 -9.30 -15.42
CA LYS A 9 6.19 -9.04 -14.34
C LYS A 9 5.40 -8.40 -13.19
N LYS A 10 5.24 -9.12 -12.08
CA LYS A 10 4.46 -8.74 -10.87
C LYS A 10 4.64 -7.27 -10.45
N THR A 11 5.82 -6.70 -10.65
CA THR A 11 6.15 -5.31 -10.31
C THR A 11 5.35 -4.27 -11.12
N THR A 12 5.16 -4.50 -12.42
CA THR A 12 4.52 -3.53 -13.33
C THR A 12 3.02 -3.37 -13.06
N VAL A 13 2.33 -4.49 -12.84
CA VAL A 13 0.88 -4.50 -12.58
C VAL A 13 0.54 -3.80 -11.27
N ALA A 14 1.40 -3.93 -10.25
CA ALA A 14 1.20 -3.22 -8.99
C ALA A 14 1.31 -1.71 -9.18
N GLU A 15 2.33 -1.21 -9.89
CA GLU A 15 2.50 0.22 -10.15
C GLU A 15 1.28 0.83 -10.85
N ASP A 16 0.69 0.11 -11.81
CA ASP A 16 -0.51 0.55 -12.54
C ASP A 16 -1.76 0.68 -11.65
N ILE A 17 -1.89 -0.14 -10.60
CA ILE A 17 -3.02 -0.08 -9.64
C ILE A 17 -2.96 1.20 -8.79
N TRP A 18 -1.73 1.60 -8.47
CA TRP A 18 -1.41 2.68 -7.54
C TRP A 18 -1.19 4.03 -8.24
N ALA A 19 -1.23 4.07 -9.57
CA ALA A 19 -0.99 5.28 -10.35
C ALA A 19 -1.98 6.40 -10.00
N GLN A 20 -1.46 7.60 -9.70
CA GLN A 20 -2.25 8.77 -9.36
C GLN A 20 -2.93 9.37 -10.61
N THR A 21 -4.12 8.89 -10.97
CA THR A 21 -5.01 9.62 -11.88
C THR A 21 -6.04 10.39 -11.06
N THR A 22 -5.75 11.68 -10.83
CA THR A 22 -6.54 12.87 -10.41
C THR A 22 -7.87 12.77 -9.61
N SER A 23 -8.48 11.61 -9.40
CA SER A 23 -9.66 11.41 -8.56
C SER A 23 -9.87 9.97 -8.04
N ARG A 24 -9.10 8.96 -8.48
CA ARG A 24 -9.32 7.56 -8.06
C ARG A 24 -8.02 6.77 -7.94
N ASN A 25 -7.55 6.61 -6.69
CA ASN A 25 -6.63 5.52 -6.33
C ASN A 25 -7.40 4.19 -6.44
N MET A 26 -6.73 3.06 -6.65
CA MET A 26 -7.36 1.72 -6.74
C MET A 26 -8.16 1.44 -8.02
N THR A 27 -7.57 1.73 -9.17
CA THR A 27 -8.19 1.47 -10.47
C THR A 27 -7.68 0.17 -11.08
N CYS A 28 -8.58 -0.70 -11.54
CA CYS A 28 -8.21 -1.96 -12.18
C CYS A 28 -7.41 -1.70 -13.47
N PRO A 29 -6.22 -2.30 -13.64
CA PRO A 29 -5.41 -2.08 -14.84
C PRO A 29 -6.07 -2.64 -16.11
N GLN A 30 -6.91 -3.67 -15.99
CA GLN A 30 -7.58 -4.33 -17.12
C GLN A 30 -8.83 -3.60 -17.62
N CYS A 31 -9.76 -3.25 -16.72
CA CYS A 31 -11.07 -2.72 -17.12
C CYS A 31 -11.40 -1.33 -16.54
N LYS A 32 -10.46 -0.72 -15.81
CA LYS A 32 -10.66 0.56 -15.08
C LYS A 32 -11.78 0.55 -14.03
N GLY A 33 -12.29 -0.64 -13.68
CA GLY A 33 -13.23 -0.84 -12.58
C GLY A 33 -12.59 -0.59 -11.22
N PHE A 34 -13.41 -0.55 -10.18
CA PHE A 34 -12.94 -0.38 -8.80
C PHE A 34 -12.24 -1.65 -8.31
N LEU A 35 -11.17 -1.47 -7.53
CA LEU A 35 -10.44 -2.55 -6.86
C LEU A 35 -10.78 -2.56 -5.36
N THR A 36 -10.97 -3.75 -4.82
CA THR A 36 -11.18 -4.00 -3.39
C THR A 36 -9.92 -4.64 -2.79
N ILE A 37 -9.56 -4.26 -1.56
CA ILE A 37 -8.50 -4.88 -0.76
C ILE A 37 -9.16 -5.78 0.28
N VAL A 38 -8.79 -7.04 0.30
CA VAL A 38 -9.27 -8.03 1.27
C VAL A 38 -8.06 -8.59 2.02
N GLN A 39 -7.94 -8.27 3.31
CA GLN A 39 -7.00 -8.92 4.22
C GLN A 39 -7.59 -10.27 4.65
N VAL A 40 -6.85 -11.36 4.43
CA VAL A 40 -7.37 -12.73 4.60
C VAL A 40 -6.86 -13.34 5.91
N GLU A 41 -5.64 -13.86 5.90
CA GLU A 41 -5.04 -14.52 7.05
C GLU A 41 -3.80 -13.73 7.48
N PRO A 42 -3.61 -13.53 8.79
CA PRO A 42 -2.37 -12.96 9.29
C PRO A 42 -1.21 -13.91 8.99
N ILE A 43 -0.09 -13.32 8.58
CA ILE A 43 1.18 -14.01 8.41
C ILE A 43 1.93 -13.84 9.72
N TYR A 44 2.15 -14.95 10.44
CA TYR A 44 2.87 -14.92 11.71
C TYR A 44 4.35 -14.65 11.45
N ASP A 45 4.82 -13.47 11.85
CA ASP A 45 6.23 -13.09 11.79
C ASP A 45 6.64 -12.40 13.10
N PRO A 46 7.32 -13.12 14.01
CA PRO A 46 7.74 -12.57 15.30
C PRO A 46 8.85 -11.52 15.18
N ASN A 47 9.46 -11.37 13.99
CA ASN A 47 10.53 -10.41 13.74
C ASN A 47 10.02 -9.07 13.19
N ASN A 48 8.70 -8.93 13.02
CA ASN A 48 8.08 -7.70 12.55
C ASN A 48 7.32 -6.99 13.66
N ALA A 49 7.34 -5.65 13.64
CA ALA A 49 6.63 -4.81 14.61
C ALA A 49 5.14 -4.66 14.31
N TYR A 50 4.74 -5.09 13.11
CA TYR A 50 3.40 -5.07 12.58
C TYR A 50 2.98 -6.50 12.23
N THR A 51 1.68 -6.77 12.18
CA THR A 51 1.16 -8.04 11.69
C THR A 51 0.93 -7.95 10.17
N PRO A 52 1.73 -8.63 9.34
CA PRO A 52 1.42 -8.76 7.93
C PRO A 52 0.21 -9.65 7.70
N TYR A 53 -0.52 -9.39 6.62
CA TYR A 53 -1.68 -10.15 6.18
C TYR A 53 -1.49 -10.56 4.74
N ARG A 54 -1.79 -11.83 4.45
CA ARG A 54 -2.04 -12.25 3.07
C ARG A 54 -3.22 -11.47 2.55
N THR A 55 -3.02 -10.77 1.44
CA THR A 55 -3.95 -9.78 0.92
C THR A 55 -4.33 -10.09 -0.51
N ILE A 56 -5.63 -10.03 -0.80
CA ILE A 56 -6.17 -10.15 -2.16
C ILE A 56 -6.60 -8.75 -2.61
N VAL A 57 -6.12 -8.33 -3.77
CA VAL A 57 -6.63 -7.15 -4.48
C VAL A 57 -7.42 -7.65 -5.69
N GLU A 58 -8.71 -7.36 -5.75
CA GLU A 58 -9.60 -7.89 -6.79
C GLU A 58 -10.49 -6.80 -7.39
N CYS A 59 -10.85 -6.97 -8.67
CA CYS A 59 -11.75 -6.06 -9.36
C CYS A 59 -13.20 -6.50 -9.23
N SER A 60 -14.10 -5.56 -8.95
CA SER A 60 -15.54 -5.81 -8.90
C SER A 60 -16.19 -6.01 -10.27
N THR A 61 -15.47 -5.76 -11.36
CA THR A 61 -16.02 -5.73 -12.74
C THR A 61 -15.45 -6.80 -13.66
N CYS A 62 -14.20 -7.22 -13.46
CA CYS A 62 -13.54 -8.23 -14.30
C CYS A 62 -12.78 -9.24 -13.45
N SER A 63 -12.22 -10.28 -14.08
CA SER A 63 -11.49 -11.36 -13.41
C SER A 63 -10.10 -10.96 -12.90
N PHE A 64 -9.76 -9.67 -12.88
CA PHE A 64 -8.49 -9.21 -12.34
C PHE A 64 -8.38 -9.53 -10.84
N ARG A 65 -7.29 -10.22 -10.48
CA ARG A 65 -6.96 -10.56 -9.10
C ARG A 65 -5.45 -10.58 -8.90
N MET A 66 -5.00 -10.04 -7.78
CA MET A 66 -3.61 -10.05 -7.34
C MET A 66 -3.54 -10.55 -5.90
N VAL A 67 -2.57 -11.41 -5.61
CA VAL A 67 -2.24 -11.84 -4.25
C VAL A 67 -0.94 -11.17 -3.84
N THR A 68 -0.96 -10.50 -2.70
CA THR A 68 0.16 -9.72 -2.15
C THR A 68 0.09 -9.74 -0.63
N GLU A 69 0.85 -8.86 0.01
CA GLU A 69 0.87 -8.64 1.45
C GLU A 69 0.42 -7.22 1.76
N SER A 70 -0.20 -7.07 2.91
CA SER A 70 -0.46 -5.76 3.49
C SER A 70 -0.21 -5.78 4.98
N PHE A 71 0.02 -4.61 5.54
CA PHE A 71 0.15 -4.41 6.97
C PHE A 71 -0.19 -2.97 7.29
N THR A 72 -0.44 -2.70 8.57
CA THR A 72 -0.55 -1.33 9.05
C THR A 72 0.67 -0.94 9.86
N ILE A 73 1.07 0.33 9.75
CA ILE A 73 2.09 0.93 10.62
C ILE A 73 1.49 2.16 11.28
N LEU A 74 1.52 2.19 12.61
CA LEU A 74 1.34 3.43 13.38
C LEU A 74 2.63 4.23 13.35
N GLY A 75 2.59 5.46 12.82
CA GLY A 75 3.78 6.28 12.69
C GLY A 75 3.50 7.73 12.34
N GLY A 76 4.56 8.52 12.23
CA GLY A 76 4.51 9.92 11.83
C GLY A 76 5.35 10.19 10.59
N ILE A 77 4.88 11.09 9.73
CA ILE A 77 5.62 11.49 8.52
C ILE A 77 6.91 12.22 8.91
N LYS A 78 8.05 11.72 8.42
CA LYS A 78 9.36 12.38 8.56
C LYS A 78 9.69 13.20 7.34
N ASP A 79 9.59 12.61 6.16
CA ASP A 79 9.74 13.32 4.89
C ASP A 79 8.95 12.65 3.76
N PHE A 80 8.80 13.35 2.63
CA PHE A 80 8.27 12.76 1.41
C PHE A 80 8.69 13.57 0.18
N ASN A 81 8.74 12.91 -0.98
CA ASN A 81 8.96 13.50 -2.29
C ASN A 81 7.89 13.01 -3.27
N ALA A 82 8.06 13.21 -4.58
CA ALA A 82 7.07 12.83 -5.57
C ALA A 82 6.78 11.31 -5.67
N GLU A 83 7.70 10.46 -5.23
CA GLU A 83 7.58 9.00 -5.36
C GLU A 83 7.47 8.29 -4.01
N TYR A 84 8.13 8.82 -2.98
CA TYR A 84 8.28 8.14 -1.70
C TYR A 84 7.83 8.98 -0.50
N VAL A 85 7.39 8.28 0.53
CA VAL A 85 7.13 8.79 1.87
C VAL A 85 8.00 8.04 2.88
N GLU A 86 8.56 8.76 3.83
CA GLU A 86 9.31 8.23 4.96
C GLU A 86 8.47 8.34 6.23
N ILE A 87 8.20 7.17 6.82
CA ILE A 87 7.41 7.04 8.03
C ILE A 87 8.34 6.63 9.17
N GLY A 88 8.35 7.44 10.22
CA GLY A 88 8.97 7.07 11.49
C GLY A 88 8.00 6.24 12.33
N SER A 89 8.44 5.05 12.73
CA SER A 89 7.67 4.10 13.53
C SER A 89 8.57 3.35 14.50
N TRP A 90 8.09 2.22 15.02
CA TRP A 90 8.80 1.38 15.97
C TRP A 90 9.07 0.00 15.35
N GLY A 91 10.26 -0.53 15.63
CA GLY A 91 10.63 -1.91 15.34
C GLY A 91 10.19 -2.88 16.45
N PRO A 92 10.40 -4.19 16.27
CA PRO A 92 9.94 -5.22 17.21
C PRO A 92 10.53 -5.06 18.62
N SER A 93 11.75 -4.52 18.71
CA SER A 93 12.44 -4.22 19.97
C SER A 93 11.96 -2.93 20.65
N GLY A 94 11.00 -2.21 20.06
CA GLY A 94 10.62 -0.86 20.48
C GLY A 94 11.61 0.24 20.06
N SER A 95 12.66 -0.09 19.31
CA SER A 95 13.57 0.91 18.74
C SER A 95 12.88 1.71 17.65
N ARG A 96 13.25 2.99 17.48
CA ARG A 96 12.75 3.81 16.37
C ARG A 96 13.31 3.31 15.04
N VAL A 97 12.45 3.21 14.04
CA VAL A 97 12.81 2.84 12.67
C VAL A 97 12.25 3.85 11.68
N LEU A 98 12.98 4.08 10.59
CA LEU A 98 12.52 4.87 9.46
C LEU A 98 12.26 3.90 8.31
N SER A 99 11.02 3.85 7.85
CA SER A 99 10.61 3.01 6.73
C SER A 99 10.21 3.89 5.54
N ARG A 100 10.66 3.53 4.35
CA ARG A 100 10.40 4.27 3.12
C ARG A 100 9.50 3.45 2.21
N PHE A 101 8.40 4.06 1.76
CA PHE A 101 7.40 3.42 0.92
C PHE A 101 7.04 4.30 -0.26
N ARG A 102 6.57 3.69 -1.35
CA ARG A 102 5.86 4.45 -2.38
C ARG A 102 4.47 4.85 -1.88
N TYR A 103 3.80 5.82 -2.49
CA TYR A 103 2.46 6.22 -2.03
C TYR A 103 1.53 6.75 -3.14
N SER A 104 0.22 6.50 -2.97
CA SER A 104 -0.85 7.04 -3.82
C SER A 104 -1.70 8.09 -3.12
N ILE A 105 -1.54 8.26 -1.80
CA ILE A 105 -2.33 9.22 -1.03
C ILE A 105 -1.98 10.68 -1.38
N SER A 106 -2.92 11.61 -1.12
CA SER A 106 -2.77 13.01 -1.51
C SER A 106 -1.52 13.66 -0.88
N SER A 107 -0.73 14.37 -1.69
CA SER A 107 0.39 15.19 -1.22
C SER A 107 -0.04 16.27 -0.23
N ASN A 108 -1.27 16.78 -0.35
CA ASN A 108 -1.85 17.73 0.61
C ASN A 108 -2.07 17.08 1.97
N LEU A 109 -2.50 15.80 2.00
CA LEU A 109 -2.64 15.04 3.24
C LEU A 109 -1.27 14.81 3.88
N LEU A 110 -0.28 14.36 3.10
CA LEU A 110 1.10 14.19 3.60
C LEU A 110 1.69 15.49 4.15
N THR A 111 1.44 16.61 3.48
CA THR A 111 1.87 17.94 3.95
C THR A 111 1.24 18.29 5.29
N LYS A 112 -0.06 18.01 5.48
CA LYS A 112 -0.75 18.25 6.75
C LYS A 112 -0.17 17.39 7.87
N LEU A 113 -0.04 16.09 7.64
CA LEU A 113 0.51 15.14 8.62
C LEU A 113 1.97 15.47 8.99
N LYS A 114 2.79 15.88 8.02
CA LYS A 114 4.16 16.34 8.30
C LYS A 114 4.18 17.62 9.15
N LYS A 115 3.23 18.53 8.96
CA LYS A 115 3.15 19.75 9.77
C LYS A 115 2.59 19.50 11.17
N SER A 116 1.59 18.63 11.31
CA SER A 116 0.97 18.32 12.60
C SER A 116 1.84 17.41 13.47
N GLN A 117 2.73 16.61 12.87
CA GLN A 117 3.51 15.58 13.56
C GLN A 117 2.62 14.54 14.27
N GLU A 118 1.36 14.41 13.85
CA GLU A 118 0.44 13.42 14.38
C GLU A 118 0.90 12.00 14.02
N LEU A 119 0.66 11.09 14.96
CA LEU A 119 0.78 9.66 14.71
C LEU A 119 -0.54 9.17 14.15
N VAL A 120 -0.47 8.55 12.97
CA VAL A 120 -1.63 7.96 12.29
C VAL A 120 -1.28 6.56 11.83
N GLU A 121 -2.31 5.76 11.59
CA GLU A 121 -2.12 4.41 11.07
C GLU A 121 -2.11 4.47 9.53
N PHE A 122 -1.06 3.93 8.93
CA PHE A 122 -0.94 3.83 7.47
C PHE A 122 -1.24 2.41 7.05
N LEU A 123 -2.07 2.23 6.03
CA LEU A 123 -2.22 0.94 5.34
C LEU A 123 -1.18 0.86 4.23
N ILE A 124 -0.29 -0.13 4.34
CA ILE A 124 0.69 -0.47 3.33
C ILE A 124 0.21 -1.73 2.61
N VAL A 125 0.12 -1.68 1.28
CA VAL A 125 -0.16 -2.85 0.43
C VAL A 125 0.97 -2.96 -0.59
N ASN A 126 1.64 -4.10 -0.65
CA ASN A 126 2.76 -4.32 -1.58
C ASN A 126 3.83 -3.20 -1.54
N ASN A 127 4.27 -2.81 -0.34
CA ASN A 127 5.22 -1.70 -0.10
C ASN A 127 4.75 -0.32 -0.59
N HIS A 128 3.44 -0.13 -0.72
CA HIS A 128 2.80 1.11 -1.15
C HIS A 128 1.84 1.62 -0.07
N VAL A 129 1.92 2.89 0.31
CA VAL A 129 0.96 3.53 1.21
C VAL A 129 -0.27 3.91 0.41
N VAL A 130 -1.39 3.27 0.72
CA VAL A 130 -2.63 3.37 -0.06
C VAL A 130 -3.72 4.12 0.69
N GLN A 131 -3.63 4.15 2.02
CA GLN A 131 -4.63 4.79 2.89
C GLN A 131 -4.01 5.22 4.22
N VAL A 132 -4.57 6.28 4.79
CA VAL A 132 -4.39 6.66 6.20
C VAL A 132 -5.68 6.30 6.92
N ILE A 133 -5.58 5.58 8.04
CA ILE A 133 -6.68 5.13 8.90
C ILE A 133 -6.67 6.03 10.14
N GLY A 134 -7.79 6.70 10.38
CA GLY A 134 -7.99 7.68 11.47
C GLY A 134 -9.41 8.20 11.51
#